data_AF-A0A803NDH7-F1
#
_entry.id   AF-A0A803NDH7-F1
#
_cell.length_a   1.000
_cell.length_b   1.000
_cell.length_c   1.000
_cell.angle_alpha   90.00
_cell.angle_beta   90.00
_cell.angle_gamma   90.00
#
_symmetry.space_group_name_H-M   'P 1'
#
loop_
_entity.id
_entity.type
_entity.pdbx_description
1 polymer ?
#
loop_
_entity_poly.entity_id
_entity_poly.type
_entity_poly.pdbx_seq_one_letter_code
_entity_poly.pdbx_strand_id
1 'polypeptide(L)'
;MADSDQQLKSDAFLEQMKTHLTTDAGKEITKKIGLVYQLHIAPKKLGFNEVIYTVDLKKGEVKKGAFEGGKPDATFSFKDEDFIKIATGKMNPQIAFMRGAMKIKGSISAAQKFTPDIFPKPSKM
;
A
#
# COMPACT_ATOMS: atom_id res chain seq x y z
N MET A 1 3.00 12.32 -23.69
CA MET A 1 2.44 13.23 -22.66
C MET A 1 1.93 12.34 -21.55
N ALA A 2 2.50 12.45 -20.35
CA ALA A 2 2.20 11.55 -19.24
C ALA A 2 0.76 11.80 -18.76
N ASP A 3 -0.04 10.73 -18.66
CA ASP A 3 -1.34 10.67 -17.98
C ASP A 3 -1.20 10.91 -16.46
N SER A 4 -0.51 11.97 -16.06
CA SER A 4 -0.21 12.32 -14.67
C SER A 4 -1.39 12.98 -13.93
N ASP A 5 -2.57 13.06 -14.56
CA ASP A 5 -3.73 13.80 -14.06
C ASP A 5 -4.90 12.92 -13.57
N GLN A 6 -4.77 11.57 -13.61
CA GLN A 6 -5.77 10.72 -12.96
C GLN A 6 -5.49 10.62 -11.45
N GLN A 7 -6.28 11.35 -10.67
CA GLN A 7 -6.39 11.11 -9.23
C GLN A 7 -6.88 9.68 -8.99
N LEU A 8 -6.06 8.88 -8.30
CA LEU A 8 -6.37 7.51 -7.95
C LEU A 8 -7.21 7.47 -6.67
N LYS A 9 -8.07 6.46 -6.51
CA LYS A 9 -8.78 6.25 -5.24
C LYS A 9 -7.78 5.99 -4.11
N SER A 10 -6.64 5.39 -4.42
CA SER A 10 -5.52 5.18 -3.51
C SER A 10 -4.94 6.46 -2.95
N ASP A 11 -5.02 7.59 -3.66
CA ASP A 11 -4.39 8.85 -3.23
C ASP A 11 -5.00 9.32 -1.91
N ALA A 12 -6.32 9.52 -1.89
CA ALA A 12 -7.04 9.92 -0.69
C ALA A 12 -6.94 8.89 0.44
N PHE A 13 -6.93 7.59 0.09
CA PHE A 13 -6.81 6.53 1.08
C PHE A 13 -5.42 6.49 1.74
N LEU A 14 -4.35 6.72 0.97
CA LEU A 14 -2.98 6.79 1.50
C LEU A 14 -2.73 8.07 2.30
N GLU A 15 -3.40 9.16 1.98
CA GLU A 15 -3.43 10.35 2.84
C GLU A 15 -4.14 10.08 4.17
N GLN A 16 -5.27 9.37 4.15
CA GLN A 16 -5.92 8.90 5.38
C GLN A 16 -5.01 7.97 6.19
N MET A 17 -4.27 7.08 5.53
CA MET A 17 -3.28 6.23 6.17
C MET A 17 -2.18 7.06 6.83
N LYS A 18 -1.66 8.08 6.15
CA LYS A 18 -0.66 9.00 6.71
C LYS A 18 -1.13 9.62 8.02
N THR A 19 -2.37 10.11 8.06
CA THR A 19 -2.96 10.66 9.29
C THR A 19 -3.19 9.57 10.34
N HIS A 20 -3.62 8.38 9.94
CA HIS A 20 -3.83 7.27 10.86
C HIS A 20 -2.54 6.86 11.58
N LEU A 21 -1.40 6.84 10.89
CA LEU A 21 -0.10 6.49 11.46
C LEU A 21 0.40 7.46 12.55
N THR A 22 -0.16 8.66 12.66
CA THR A 22 0.18 9.61 13.74
C THR A 22 -0.61 9.36 15.04
N THR A 23 -1.71 8.60 14.95
CA THR A 23 -2.54 8.20 16.11
C THR A 23 -1.89 7.11 16.94
N ASP A 24 -2.34 6.88 18.17
CA ASP A 24 -1.78 5.82 19.01
C ASP A 24 -2.01 4.42 18.44
N ALA A 25 -3.16 4.16 17.82
CA ALA A 25 -3.42 2.93 17.08
C ALA A 25 -2.43 2.77 15.90
N GLY A 26 -2.15 3.85 15.17
CA GLY A 26 -1.14 3.87 14.12
C GLY A 26 0.27 3.54 14.62
N LYS A 27 0.65 4.09 15.78
CA LYS A 27 1.94 3.78 16.43
C LYS A 27 2.04 2.33 16.92
N GLU A 28 0.94 1.69 17.27
CA GLU A 28 0.94 0.24 17.55
C GLU A 28 1.23 -0.58 16.29
N ILE A 29 0.67 -0.17 15.15
CA ILE A 29 0.95 -0.79 13.84
C ILE A 29 2.44 -0.66 13.50
N THR A 30 3.04 0.53 13.65
CA THR A 30 4.46 0.75 13.34
C THR A 30 5.37 -0.11 14.23
N LYS A 31 5.08 -0.20 15.53
CA LYS A 31 5.82 -1.07 16.47
C LYS A 31 5.70 -2.55 16.14
N LYS A 32 4.51 -3.01 15.75
CA LYS A 32 4.23 -4.44 15.47
C LYS A 32 4.82 -4.89 14.14
N ILE A 33 4.75 -4.04 13.11
CA ILE A 33 5.15 -4.39 11.76
C ILE A 33 6.60 -3.99 11.51
N GLY A 34 6.95 -2.71 11.67
CA GLY A 34 8.33 -2.21 11.56
C GLY A 34 8.99 -2.45 10.20
N LEU A 35 8.23 -2.39 9.10
CA LEU A 35 8.71 -2.67 7.74
C LEU A 35 8.47 -1.47 6.81
N VAL A 36 9.21 -1.44 5.72
CA VAL A 36 9.04 -0.47 4.63
C VAL A 36 8.45 -1.18 3.42
N TYR A 37 7.28 -0.73 2.98
CA TYR A 37 6.62 -1.22 1.79
C TYR A 37 6.62 -0.19 0.68
N GLN A 38 6.81 -0.66 -0.55
CA GLN A 38 6.62 0.16 -1.74
C GLN A 38 5.40 -0.34 -2.51
N LEU A 39 4.47 0.55 -2.83
CA LEU A 39 3.25 0.24 -3.56
C LEU A 39 3.37 0.84 -4.96
N HIS A 40 3.15 0.01 -5.97
CA HIS A 40 3.09 0.38 -7.38
C HIS A 40 1.63 0.27 -7.80
N ILE A 41 0.96 1.41 -7.95
CA ILE A 41 -0.48 1.47 -8.16
C ILE A 41 -0.76 1.88 -9.59
N ALA A 42 -1.29 0.95 -10.38
CA ALA A 42 -1.68 1.24 -11.75
C ALA A 42 -3.14 1.75 -11.80
N PRO A 43 -3.46 2.81 -12.57
CA PRO A 43 -4.83 3.30 -12.71
C PRO A 43 -5.79 2.26 -13.29
N LYS A 44 -5.33 1.53 -14.31
CA LYS A 44 -6.16 0.54 -15.04
C LYS A 44 -5.44 -0.77 -15.34
N LYS A 45 -4.19 -0.70 -15.80
CA LYS A 45 -3.44 -1.88 -16.26
C LYS A 45 -2.14 -2.02 -15.48
N LEU A 46 -2.01 -3.12 -14.74
CA LEU A 46 -0.82 -3.45 -13.96
C LEU A 46 0.46 -3.31 -14.80
N GLY A 47 1.47 -2.58 -14.30
CA GLY A 47 2.71 -2.30 -15.01
C GLY A 47 2.67 -1.11 -15.98
N PHE A 48 1.56 -0.38 -16.08
CA PHE A 48 1.42 0.79 -16.97
C PHE A 48 0.98 2.02 -16.17
N ASN A 49 1.70 3.13 -16.35
CA ASN A 49 1.45 4.41 -15.66
C ASN A 49 1.33 4.24 -14.13
N GLU A 50 2.19 3.41 -13.55
CA GLU A 50 2.15 3.13 -12.11
C GLU A 50 2.60 4.35 -11.31
N VAL A 51 1.79 4.69 -10.31
CA VAL A 51 2.15 5.67 -9.30
C VAL A 51 2.80 4.92 -8.14
N ILE A 52 3.98 5.38 -7.74
CA ILE A 52 4.73 4.76 -6.66
C ILE A 52 4.40 5.47 -5.35
N TYR A 53 4.14 4.68 -4.30
CA TYR A 53 4.02 5.14 -2.93
C TYR A 53 4.94 4.35 -2.02
N THR A 54 5.48 5.03 -1.02
CA THR A 54 6.26 4.46 0.06
C THR A 54 5.45 4.51 1.34
N VAL A 55 5.31 3.36 2.00
CA VAL A 55 4.72 3.20 3.32
C VAL A 55 5.83 2.74 4.26
N ASP A 56 6.40 3.69 5.00
CA ASP A 56 7.47 3.44 5.97
C ASP A 56 6.84 3.25 7.36
N LEU A 57 6.57 1.99 7.74
CA LEU A 57 6.06 1.65 9.06
C LEU A 57 7.17 1.60 10.12
N LYS A 58 8.44 1.87 9.78
CA LYS A 58 9.49 2.12 10.78
C LYS A 58 9.39 3.54 11.31
N LYS A 59 9.04 4.49 10.44
CA LYS A 59 8.88 5.92 10.78
C LYS A 59 7.44 6.36 10.99
N GLY A 60 6.46 5.56 10.56
CA GLY A 60 5.04 5.96 10.56
C GLY A 60 4.72 6.97 9.47
N GLU A 61 5.39 6.89 8.32
CA GLU A 61 5.26 7.84 7.22
C GLU A 61 4.68 7.19 5.96
N VAL A 62 3.85 7.94 5.24
CA VAL A 62 3.43 7.61 3.88
C VAL A 62 3.80 8.75 2.95
N LYS A 63 4.46 8.43 1.84
CA LYS A 63 4.97 9.40 0.86
C LYS A 63 4.71 8.92 -0.56
N LYS A 64 4.42 9.85 -1.47
CA LYS A 64 4.41 9.58 -2.90
C LYS A 64 5.85 9.56 -3.40
N GLY A 65 6.20 8.58 -4.22
CA GLY A 65 7.56 8.34 -4.70
C GLY A 65 8.18 7.02 -4.21
N ALA A 66 9.28 6.66 -4.84
CA ALA A 66 10.06 5.47 -4.49
C ALA A 66 10.77 5.65 -3.14
N PHE A 67 11.06 4.54 -2.47
CA PHE A 67 11.77 4.58 -1.19
C PHE A 67 13.23 4.98 -1.40
N GLU A 68 13.64 6.09 -0.78
CA GLU A 68 15.00 6.64 -0.92
C GLU A 68 15.99 6.03 0.08
N GLY A 69 15.51 5.35 1.12
CA GLY A 69 16.35 4.75 2.18
C GLY A 69 17.00 3.41 1.82
N GLY A 70 17.11 3.09 0.52
CA GLY A 70 17.65 1.83 0.02
C GLY A 70 16.57 0.90 -0.52
N LYS A 71 16.61 -0.38 -0.13
CA LYS A 71 15.67 -1.39 -0.64
C LYS A 71 14.46 -1.53 0.29
N PRO A 72 13.21 -1.43 -0.20
CA PRO A 72 12.03 -1.72 0.61
C PRO A 72 12.00 -3.22 0.98
N ASP A 73 11.38 -3.54 2.11
CA ASP A 73 11.25 -4.92 2.60
C ASP A 73 10.38 -5.76 1.65
N ALA A 74 9.32 -5.17 1.11
CA ALA A 74 8.53 -5.72 0.01
C ALA A 74 7.97 -4.63 -0.91
N THR A 75 7.80 -4.97 -2.18
CA THR A 75 7.13 -4.14 -3.18
C THR A 75 5.89 -4.86 -3.67
N PHE A 76 4.76 -4.17 -3.68
CA PHE A 76 3.49 -4.67 -4.18
C PHE A 76 3.09 -3.89 -5.42
N SER A 77 2.66 -4.59 -6.47
CA SER A 77 2.05 -3.95 -7.63
C SER A 77 0.61 -4.43 -7.76
N PHE A 78 -0.33 -3.52 -7.94
CA PHE A 78 -1.75 -3.82 -8.14
C PHE A 78 -2.44 -2.69 -8.90
N LYS A 79 -3.66 -2.92 -9.38
CA LYS A 79 -4.50 -1.82 -9.89
C LYS A 79 -5.09 -1.03 -8.71
N ASP A 80 -5.38 0.25 -8.93
CA ASP A 80 -6.01 1.14 -7.94
C ASP A 80 -7.27 0.51 -7.31
N GLU A 81 -8.15 -0.06 -8.14
CA GLU A 81 -9.37 -0.68 -7.63
C GLU A 81 -9.13 -1.94 -6.78
N ASP A 82 -8.10 -2.72 -7.12
CA ASP A 82 -7.77 -3.94 -6.38
C ASP A 82 -7.04 -3.59 -5.07
N PHE A 83 -6.20 -2.55 -5.08
CA PHE A 83 -5.61 -1.98 -3.86
C PHE A 83 -6.68 -1.65 -2.84
N ILE A 84 -7.67 -0.85 -3.23
CA ILE A 84 -8.72 -0.40 -2.31
C ILE A 84 -9.49 -1.59 -1.76
N LYS A 85 -9.80 -2.60 -2.60
CA LYS A 85 -10.46 -3.81 -2.12
C LYS A 85 -9.59 -4.58 -1.12
N ILE A 86 -8.29 -4.69 -1.35
CA ILE A 86 -7.36 -5.36 -0.43
C ILE A 86 -7.25 -4.57 0.88
N ALA A 87 -6.98 -3.27 0.80
CA ALA A 87 -6.78 -2.41 1.96
C ALA A 87 -8.04 -2.28 2.84
N THR A 88 -9.23 -2.35 2.22
CA THR A 88 -10.52 -2.37 2.95
C THR A 88 -10.99 -3.77 3.36
N GLY A 89 -10.19 -4.82 3.12
CA GLY A 89 -10.54 -6.20 3.46
C GLY A 89 -11.62 -6.84 2.58
N LYS A 90 -12.08 -6.17 1.52
CA LYS A 90 -13.05 -6.68 0.54
C LYS A 90 -12.44 -7.72 -0.42
N MET A 91 -11.11 -7.80 -0.50
CA MET A 91 -10.39 -8.82 -1.25
C MET A 91 -9.25 -9.38 -0.41
N ASN A 92 -9.14 -10.71 -0.35
CA ASN A 92 -8.02 -11.35 0.33
C ASN A 92 -6.72 -11.16 -0.48
N PRO A 93 -5.62 -10.68 0.13
CA PRO A 93 -4.37 -10.40 -0.59
C PRO A 93 -3.72 -11.66 -1.17
N GLN A 94 -3.80 -12.82 -0.51
CA GLN A 94 -3.25 -14.07 -1.04
C GLN A 94 -4.00 -14.52 -2.30
N ILE A 95 -5.33 -14.38 -2.32
CA ILE A 95 -6.13 -14.66 -3.51
C ILE A 95 -5.81 -13.67 -4.64
N ALA A 96 -5.64 -12.38 -4.32
CA ALA A 96 -5.26 -11.37 -5.29
C ALA A 96 -3.92 -11.68 -5.96
N PHE A 97 -2.94 -12.15 -5.18
CA PHE A 97 -1.65 -12.60 -5.70
C PHE A 97 -1.79 -13.82 -6.61
N MET A 98 -2.50 -14.85 -6.15
CA MET A 98 -2.69 -16.10 -6.91
C MET A 98 -3.40 -15.89 -8.25
N ARG A 99 -4.29 -14.89 -8.34
CA ARG A 99 -5.02 -14.52 -9.57
C ARG A 99 -4.28 -13.50 -10.44
N GLY A 100 -3.09 -13.06 -10.04
CA GLY A 100 -2.30 -12.06 -10.77
C GLY A 100 -2.82 -10.61 -10.65
N ALA A 101 -3.80 -10.35 -9.79
CA ALA A 101 -4.29 -9.00 -9.47
C ALA A 101 -3.31 -8.21 -8.59
N MET A 102 -2.42 -8.93 -7.90
CA MET A 102 -1.30 -8.38 -7.14
C MET A 102 0.00 -9.10 -7.52
N LYS A 103 1.09 -8.35 -7.65
CA LYS A 103 2.46 -8.89 -7.74
C LYS A 103 3.23 -8.50 -6.49
N ILE A 104 4.08 -9.39 -6.02
CA ILE A 104 4.96 -9.16 -4.87
C ILE A 104 6.41 -9.32 -5.32
N LYS A 105 7.28 -8.40 -4.92
CA LYS A 105 8.74 -8.52 -4.97
C LYS A 105 9.32 -8.27 -3.58
N GLY A 106 10.49 -8.84 -3.28
CA GLY A 106 11.15 -8.67 -1.99
C GLY A 106 10.87 -9.84 -1.05
N SER A 107 10.82 -9.57 0.25
CA SER A 107 10.69 -10.62 1.27
C SER A 107 9.27 -11.16 1.36
N ILE A 108 9.12 -12.49 1.30
CA ILE A 108 7.84 -13.17 1.49
C ILE A 108 7.32 -13.00 2.92
N SER A 109 8.19 -13.03 3.94
CA SER A 109 7.78 -12.82 5.33
C SER A 109 7.30 -11.38 5.56
N ALA A 110 7.92 -10.40 4.88
CA ALA A 110 7.43 -9.03 4.87
C ALA A 110 6.07 -8.92 4.17
N ALA A 111 5.89 -9.66 3.06
CA ALA A 111 4.63 -9.68 2.33
C ALA A 111 3.47 -10.30 3.12
N GLN A 112 3.73 -11.33 3.91
CA GLN A 112 2.73 -11.95 4.79
C GLN A 112 2.21 -10.99 5.88
N LYS A 113 3.02 -10.01 6.29
CA LYS A 113 2.61 -8.97 7.25
C LYS A 113 1.78 -7.85 6.61
N PHE A 114 1.71 -7.78 5.28
CA PHE A 114 0.88 -6.83 4.56
C PHE A 114 -0.58 -7.30 4.57
N THR A 115 -1.27 -6.99 5.65
CA THR A 115 -2.65 -7.39 5.92
C THR A 115 -3.55 -6.16 6.00
N PRO A 116 -4.86 -6.27 5.77
CA PRO A 116 -5.79 -5.14 5.85
C PRO A 116 -5.73 -4.38 7.18
N ASP A 117 -5.33 -5.05 8.27
CA ASP A 117 -5.20 -4.46 9.61
C ASP A 117 -4.13 -3.35 9.72
N ILE A 118 -3.20 -3.23 8.76
CA ILE A 118 -2.22 -2.13 8.75
C ILE A 118 -2.84 -0.81 8.25
N PHE A 119 -4.01 -0.89 7.62
CA PHE A 119 -4.69 0.24 7.01
C PHE A 119 -5.77 0.80 7.94
N PRO A 120 -6.10 2.09 7.82
CA PRO A 120 -7.26 2.63 8.52
C PRO A 120 -8.50 1.85 8.12
N LYS A 121 -9.24 1.34 9.10
CA LYS A 121 -10.50 0.67 8.84
C LYS A 121 -11.44 1.68 8.19
N PRO A 122 -12.16 1.32 7.11
CA PRO A 122 -13.22 2.16 6.59
C PRO A 122 -14.23 2.36 7.73
N SER A 123 -14.25 3.57 8.30
CA SER A 123 -15.31 3.95 9.24
C SER A 123 -16.61 3.77 8.48
N LYS A 124 -17.57 3.03 9.06
CA LYS A 124 -18.91 2.84 8.49
C LYS A 124 -19.43 4.22 8.06
N MET A 125 -19.44 4.48 6.74
CA MET A 125 -20.33 5.47 6.16
C MET A 125 -21.72 4.86 6.09
#